data_AF-A0A147KHP4-F1
#
_entry.id   AF-A0A147KHP4-F1
#
_cell.length_a   1.000
_cell.length_b   1.000
_cell.length_c   1.000
_cell.angle_alpha   90.00
_cell.angle_beta   90.00
_cell.angle_gamma   90.00
#
_symmetry.space_group_name_H-M   'P 1'
#
loop_
_entity.id
_entity.type
_entity.pdbx_description
1 polymer ?
#
loop_
_entity_poly.entity_id
_entity_poly.type
_entity_poly.pdbx_seq_one_letter_code
_entity_poly.pdbx_strand_id
1 'polypeptide(L)'
;MVLTQVEAAATRTLNPFRRTRAIAEHTLREAKDDITHLQLLSLFHALAACETALSRDPGSLAERLAGLRAAVVDLVGEEWLAANADHPGVRDFGLLDGTALLSRLDEVVADLLRTRFLRLAA
;
A
#
# COMPACT_ATOMS: atom_id res chain seq x y z
N MET A 1 5.53 29.68 -27.23
CA MET A 1 4.28 29.24 -26.56
C MET A 1 4.59 27.91 -25.87
N VAL A 2 4.91 27.95 -24.58
CA VAL A 2 5.31 26.77 -23.79
C VAL A 2 4.20 26.50 -22.77
N LEU A 3 3.25 25.65 -23.15
CA LEU A 3 2.13 25.21 -22.31
C LEU A 3 1.85 23.72 -22.56
N THR A 4 2.88 22.87 -22.49
CA THR A 4 2.71 21.42 -22.71
C THR A 4 3.44 20.54 -21.70
N GLN A 5 4.02 21.11 -20.65
CA GLN A 5 4.76 20.33 -19.63
C GLN A 5 4.07 20.24 -18.27
N VAL A 6 2.99 21.00 -18.03
CA VAL A 6 2.30 21.03 -16.74
C VAL A 6 1.18 19.99 -16.65
N GLU A 7 0.56 19.60 -17.78
CA GLU A 7 -0.56 18.64 -17.75
C GLU A 7 -0.14 17.18 -17.49
N ALA A 8 1.05 16.77 -17.94
CA ALA A 8 1.55 15.40 -17.69
C ALA A 8 1.89 15.12 -16.21
N ALA A 9 2.08 16.16 -15.40
CA ALA A 9 2.24 16.03 -13.95
C ALA A 9 0.89 15.84 -13.25
N ALA A 10 -0.17 16.48 -13.75
CA ALA A 10 -1.51 16.40 -13.16
C ALA A 10 -2.20 15.04 -13.43
N THR A 11 -1.92 14.39 -14.56
CA THR A 11 -2.47 13.05 -14.87
C THR A 11 -1.71 11.90 -14.21
N ARG A 12 -0.54 12.16 -13.60
CA ARG A 12 0.28 11.13 -12.93
C ARG A 12 -0.28 10.67 -11.58
N THR A 13 -1.36 11.31 -11.11
CA THR A 13 -2.00 11.06 -9.81
C THR A 13 -3.32 10.28 -9.94
N LEU A 14 -3.49 9.45 -10.97
CA LEU A 14 -4.73 8.67 -11.14
C LEU A 14 -4.77 7.36 -10.32
N ASN A 15 -3.65 6.94 -9.72
CA ASN A 15 -3.59 5.75 -8.87
C ASN A 15 -2.47 5.93 -7.83
N PRO A 16 -2.74 6.57 -6.68
CA PRO A 16 -1.72 6.81 -5.65
C PRO A 16 -1.09 5.53 -5.12
N PHE A 17 -1.78 4.38 -5.22
CA PHE A 17 -1.33 3.08 -4.72
C PHE A 17 -0.99 2.07 -5.82
N ARG A 18 -0.51 2.54 -6.96
CA ARG A 18 -0.29 1.70 -8.15
C ARG A 18 0.67 0.53 -7.86
N ARG A 19 1.77 0.76 -7.15
CA ARG A 19 2.78 -0.29 -6.91
C ARG A 19 2.24 -1.34 -5.95
N THR A 20 1.60 -0.89 -4.88
CA THR A 20 0.95 -1.76 -3.91
C THR A 20 -0.09 -2.66 -4.57
N ARG A 21 -0.97 -2.08 -5.42
CA ARG A 21 -1.95 -2.86 -6.19
C ARG A 21 -1.32 -3.93 -7.06
N ALA A 22 -0.31 -3.59 -7.85
CA ALA A 22 0.32 -4.54 -8.75
C ALA A 22 0.91 -5.76 -8.02
N ILE A 23 1.49 -5.55 -6.84
CA ILE A 23 2.02 -6.62 -6.00
C ILE A 23 0.89 -7.43 -5.39
N ALA A 24 -0.11 -6.78 -4.79
CA ALA A 24 -1.26 -7.45 -4.20
C ALA A 24 -2.03 -8.30 -5.23
N GLU A 25 -2.20 -7.83 -6.46
CA GLU A 25 -2.85 -8.55 -7.56
C GLU A 25 -2.03 -9.76 -8.03
N HIS A 26 -0.71 -9.64 -7.99
CA HIS A 26 0.16 -10.79 -8.25
C HIS A 26 0.05 -11.81 -7.12
N THR A 27 0.15 -11.39 -5.86
CA THR A 27 0.00 -12.27 -4.69
C THR A 27 -1.38 -12.95 -4.69
N LEU A 28 -2.44 -12.25 -5.06
CA LEU A 28 -3.79 -12.82 -5.13
C LEU A 28 -3.90 -13.97 -6.13
N ARG A 29 -3.24 -13.83 -7.29
CA ARG A 29 -3.23 -14.88 -8.32
C ARG A 29 -2.48 -16.12 -7.88
N GLU A 30 -1.44 -15.96 -7.05
CA GLU A 30 -0.60 -17.05 -6.56
C GLU A 30 -1.07 -17.63 -5.21
N ALA A 31 -1.97 -16.94 -4.51
CA ALA A 31 -2.47 -17.35 -3.21
C ALA A 31 -3.24 -18.68 -3.30
N LYS A 32 -2.86 -19.65 -2.45
CA LYS A 32 -3.47 -20.99 -2.42
C LYS A 32 -4.37 -21.21 -1.21
N ASP A 33 -4.38 -20.26 -0.27
CA ASP A 33 -5.16 -20.29 0.95
C ASP A 33 -6.20 -19.17 0.99
N ASP A 34 -7.38 -19.51 1.51
CA ASP A 34 -8.52 -18.60 1.56
C ASP A 34 -8.29 -17.41 2.51
N ILE A 35 -7.45 -17.58 3.54
CA ILE A 35 -7.14 -16.52 4.50
C ILE A 35 -6.39 -15.39 3.82
N THR A 36 -5.29 -15.69 3.13
CA THR A 36 -4.51 -14.71 2.36
C THR A 36 -5.37 -14.07 1.27
N HIS A 37 -6.25 -14.84 0.62
CA HIS A 37 -7.18 -14.31 -0.38
C HIS A 37 -8.12 -13.25 0.23
N LEU A 38 -8.77 -13.56 1.35
CA LEU A 38 -9.68 -12.64 2.05
C LEU A 38 -8.94 -11.39 2.55
N GLN A 39 -7.72 -11.55 3.08
CA GLN A 39 -6.91 -10.42 3.54
C GLN A 39 -6.47 -9.51 2.39
N LEU A 40 -6.17 -10.07 1.21
CA LEU A 40 -5.89 -9.29 0.01
C LEU A 40 -7.12 -8.52 -0.47
N LEU A 41 -8.32 -9.11 -0.43
CA LEU A 41 -9.57 -8.40 -0.73
C LEU A 41 -9.80 -7.23 0.24
N SER A 42 -9.57 -7.45 1.55
CA SER A 42 -9.63 -6.38 2.56
C SER A 42 -8.63 -5.25 2.28
N LEU A 43 -7.40 -5.60 1.85
CA LEU A 43 -6.41 -4.62 1.41
C LEU A 43 -6.92 -3.80 0.22
N PHE A 44 -7.47 -4.44 -0.81
CA PHE A 44 -8.02 -3.72 -1.98
C PHE A 44 -9.15 -2.76 -1.61
N HIS A 45 -10.03 -3.15 -0.69
CA HIS A 45 -11.08 -2.26 -0.17
C HIS A 45 -10.50 -1.05 0.56
N ALA A 46 -9.48 -1.25 1.40
CA ALA A 46 -8.83 -0.15 2.12
C ALA A 46 -8.13 0.84 1.16
N LEU A 47 -7.46 0.32 0.11
CA LEU A 47 -6.85 1.13 -0.94
C LEU A 47 -7.91 1.98 -1.67
N ALA A 48 -9.02 1.36 -2.09
CA ALA A 48 -10.12 2.06 -2.76
C ALA A 48 -10.78 3.13 -1.86
N ALA A 49 -10.89 2.86 -0.56
CA ALA A 49 -11.40 3.83 0.41
C ALA A 49 -10.49 5.06 0.55
N CYS A 50 -9.17 4.86 0.56
CA CYS A 50 -8.19 5.95 0.57
C CYS A 50 -8.29 6.78 -0.73
N GLU A 51 -8.35 6.13 -1.89
CA GLU A 51 -8.52 6.80 -3.20
C GLU A 51 -9.82 7.62 -3.27
N THR A 52 -10.90 7.09 -2.70
CA THR A 52 -12.19 7.78 -2.62
C THR A 52 -12.12 8.99 -1.70
N ALA A 53 -11.51 8.86 -0.52
CA ALA A 53 -11.33 9.97 0.42
C ALA A 53 -10.51 11.11 -0.22
N LEU A 54 -9.41 10.78 -0.91
CA LEU A 54 -8.61 11.77 -1.63
C LEU A 54 -9.41 12.57 -2.67
N SER A 55 -10.36 11.91 -3.32
CA SER A 55 -11.14 12.52 -4.41
C SER A 55 -12.39 13.26 -3.93
N ARG A 56 -12.98 12.84 -2.80
CA ARG A 56 -14.34 13.27 -2.40
C ARG A 56 -14.44 13.84 -0.99
N ASP A 57 -13.60 13.37 -0.08
CA ASP A 57 -13.65 13.77 1.33
C ASP A 57 -12.25 13.65 1.98
N PRO A 58 -11.37 14.64 1.76
CA PRO A 58 -10.02 14.62 2.32
C PRO A 58 -10.01 14.63 3.86
N GLY A 59 -11.10 15.05 4.51
CA GLY A 59 -11.23 15.10 5.96
C GLY A 59 -11.22 13.71 6.61
N SER A 60 -11.67 12.67 5.90
CA SER A 60 -11.62 11.28 6.38
C SER A 60 -10.34 10.53 5.98
N LEU A 61 -9.41 11.15 5.26
CA LEU A 61 -8.20 10.48 4.75
C LEU A 61 -7.37 9.84 5.87
N ALA A 62 -7.17 10.54 6.99
CA ALA A 62 -6.38 10.02 8.11
C ALA A 62 -6.96 8.72 8.68
N GLU A 63 -8.28 8.64 8.82
CA GLU A 63 -8.99 7.42 9.25
C GLU A 63 -8.82 6.30 8.22
N ARG A 64 -8.94 6.61 6.92
CA ARG A 64 -8.76 5.60 5.85
C ARG A 64 -7.32 5.08 5.80
N LEU A 65 -6.34 5.93 6.03
CA LEU A 65 -4.93 5.54 6.12
C LEU A 65 -4.66 4.62 7.32
N ALA A 66 -5.30 4.88 8.47
CA ALA A 66 -5.24 3.98 9.62
C ALA A 66 -5.86 2.60 9.31
N GLY A 67 -7.01 2.58 8.61
CA GLY A 67 -7.64 1.35 8.14
C GLY A 67 -6.78 0.58 7.14
N LEU A 68 -6.11 1.28 6.22
CA LEU A 68 -5.14 0.68 5.30
C LEU A 68 -3.97 0.06 6.05
N ARG A 69 -3.42 0.75 7.04
CA ARG A 69 -2.32 0.21 7.87
C ARG A 69 -2.74 -1.07 8.58
N ALA A 70 -3.94 -1.11 9.16
CA ALA A 70 -4.47 -2.32 9.80
C ALA A 70 -4.59 -3.48 8.80
N ALA A 71 -5.17 -3.25 7.61
CA ALA A 71 -5.28 -4.28 6.58
C ALA A 71 -3.92 -4.83 6.12
N VAL A 72 -2.90 -3.96 6.04
CA VAL A 72 -1.52 -4.39 5.73
C VAL A 72 -0.93 -5.24 6.85
N VAL A 73 -1.14 -4.85 8.12
CA VAL A 73 -0.67 -5.62 9.28
C VAL A 73 -1.34 -7.00 9.31
N ASP A 74 -2.66 -7.08 9.11
CA ASP A 74 -3.40 -8.33 9.08
C ASP A 74 -2.89 -9.26 7.97
N LEU A 75 -2.68 -8.73 6.77
CA LEU A 75 -2.18 -9.49 5.62
C LEU A 75 -0.76 -10.01 5.83
N VAL A 76 0.14 -9.18 6.36
CA VAL A 76 1.55 -9.55 6.54
C VAL A 76 1.75 -10.47 7.74
N GLY A 77 0.96 -10.25 8.80
CA GLY A 77 0.99 -10.93 10.08
C GLY A 77 1.87 -10.22 11.11
N GLU A 78 1.33 -9.95 12.30
CA GLU A 78 2.05 -9.29 13.40
C GLU A 78 3.30 -10.05 13.84
N GLU A 79 3.21 -11.38 13.95
CA GLU A 79 4.35 -12.23 14.33
C GLU A 79 5.48 -12.13 13.29
N TRP A 80 5.14 -12.05 12.00
CA TRP A 80 6.13 -11.89 10.95
C TRP A 80 6.79 -10.51 11.01
N LEU A 81 6.01 -9.45 11.25
CA LEU A 81 6.54 -8.10 11.43
C LEU A 81 7.51 -8.03 12.62
N ALA A 82 7.14 -8.63 13.76
CA ALA A 82 7.99 -8.69 14.94
C ALA A 82 9.30 -9.46 14.67
N ALA A 83 9.22 -10.59 13.96
CA ALA A 83 10.40 -11.39 13.62
C ALA A 83 11.33 -10.72 12.59
N ASN A 84 10.85 -9.75 11.82
CA ASN A 84 11.60 -9.04 10.77
C ASN A 84 11.80 -7.56 11.10
N ALA A 85 11.76 -7.18 12.37
CA ALA A 85 11.83 -5.78 12.82
C ALA A 85 13.07 -5.03 12.33
N ASP A 86 14.19 -5.72 12.09
CA ASP A 86 15.43 -5.11 11.58
C ASP A 86 15.40 -4.83 10.06
N HIS A 87 14.47 -5.44 9.32
CA HIS A 87 14.37 -5.25 7.88
C HIS A 87 13.99 -3.79 7.55
N PRO A 88 14.71 -3.11 6.64
CA PRO A 88 14.48 -1.69 6.35
C PRO A 88 13.03 -1.39 5.95
N GLY A 89 12.40 -2.25 5.14
CA GLY A 89 10.98 -2.08 4.76
C GLY A 89 9.99 -2.22 5.93
N VAL A 90 10.31 -3.00 6.95
CA VAL A 90 9.47 -3.14 8.17
C VAL A 90 9.64 -1.91 9.06
N ARG A 91 10.88 -1.42 9.21
CA ARG A 91 11.16 -0.17 9.95
C ARG A 91 10.50 1.04 9.29
N ASP A 92 10.65 1.18 7.98
CA ASP A 92 10.02 2.26 7.21
C ASP A 92 8.49 2.22 7.34
N PHE A 93 7.90 1.02 7.35
CA PHE A 93 6.47 0.85 7.59
C PHE A 93 6.05 1.24 9.01
N GLY A 94 6.87 0.93 10.01
CA GLY A 94 6.65 1.34 11.40
C GLY A 94 6.73 2.86 11.61
N LEU A 95 7.50 3.56 10.79
CA LEU A 95 7.69 5.02 10.84
C LEU A 95 6.67 5.81 10.02
N LEU A 96 5.81 5.15 9.25
CA LEU A 96 4.73 5.81 8.53
C LEU A 96 3.72 6.41 9.52
N ASP A 97 3.67 7.74 9.57
CA ASP A 97 2.61 8.49 10.21
C ASP A 97 1.58 8.99 9.18
N GLY A 98 0.45 9.51 9.67
CA GLY A 98 -0.61 10.07 8.83
C GLY A 98 -0.23 11.35 8.06
N THR A 99 1.04 11.79 8.14
CA THR A 99 1.56 12.99 7.46
C THR A 99 2.48 12.66 6.28
N ALA A 100 2.83 11.38 6.10
CA ALA A 100 3.66 10.95 4.99
C ALA A 100 3.01 11.24 3.62
N LEU A 101 3.83 11.64 2.64
CA LEU A 101 3.40 11.78 1.25
C LEU A 101 2.85 10.43 0.74
N LEU A 102 1.68 10.45 0.08
CA LEU A 102 1.02 9.24 -0.46
C LEU A 102 1.95 8.38 -1.34
N SER A 103 2.83 9.02 -2.12
CA SER A 103 3.81 8.31 -2.96
C SER A 103 4.81 7.51 -2.13
N ARG A 104 5.20 8.02 -0.96
CA ARG A 104 6.09 7.32 -0.02
C ARG A 104 5.36 6.17 0.65
N LEU A 105 4.07 6.35 0.97
CA LEU A 105 3.22 5.30 1.50
C LEU A 105 3.08 4.13 0.51
N ASP A 106 2.77 4.39 -0.77
CA ASP A 106 2.69 3.33 -1.79
C ASP A 106 4.01 2.58 -1.95
N GLU A 107 5.14 3.27 -1.92
CA GLU A 107 6.46 2.65 -2.00
C GLU A 107 6.76 1.75 -0.80
N VAL A 108 6.54 2.23 0.42
CA VAL A 108 6.82 1.48 1.65
C VAL A 108 5.92 0.26 1.77
N VAL A 109 4.63 0.39 1.47
CA VAL A 109 3.71 -0.76 1.50
C VAL A 109 4.06 -1.76 0.39
N ALA A 110 4.37 -1.29 -0.82
CA ALA A 110 4.80 -2.17 -1.90
C ALA A 110 6.07 -2.95 -1.54
N ASP A 111 7.07 -2.30 -0.96
CA ASP A 111 8.33 -2.95 -0.56
C ASP A 111 8.12 -3.95 0.57
N LEU A 112 7.24 -3.65 1.53
CA LEU A 112 6.85 -4.58 2.59
C LEU A 112 6.19 -5.84 2.01
N LEU A 113 5.19 -5.68 1.14
CA LEU A 113 4.50 -6.80 0.51
C LEU A 113 5.46 -7.63 -0.36
N ARG A 114 6.38 -6.98 -1.08
CA ARG A 114 7.41 -7.69 -1.86
C ARG A 114 8.30 -8.53 -0.94
N THR A 115 8.74 -7.96 0.17
CA THR A 115 9.58 -8.68 1.15
C THR A 115 8.86 -9.91 1.70
N ARG A 116 7.57 -9.77 2.01
CA ARG A 116 6.76 -10.84 2.61
C ARG A 116 6.40 -11.96 1.65
N PHE A 117 6.02 -11.63 0.42
CA PHE A 117 5.35 -12.55 -0.50
C PHE A 117 6.16 -12.90 -1.75
N LEU A 118 7.08 -12.03 -2.16
CA LEU A 118 7.76 -12.14 -3.45
C LEU A 118 9.23 -12.53 -3.37
N ARG A 119 9.74 -12.98 -2.19
CA ARG A 119 11.17 -13.32 -1.91
C ARG A 119 11.97 -13.33 -3.20
N LEU A 120 12.69 -12.22 -3.47
CA LEU A 120 13.53 -12.10 -4.67
C LEU A 120 14.34 -13.39 -4.76
N ALA A 121 14.14 -14.13 -5.86
CA ALA A 121 15.01 -15.23 -6.21
C ALA A 121 16.45 -14.71 -6.12
N ALA A 122 17.15 -15.15 -5.08
CA ALA A 122 18.57 -14.94 -4.89
C ALA A 122 19.29 -16.21 -5.34
#